data_AF-A0A7V1JIV9-F1
#
_entry.id   AF-A0A7V1JIV9-F1
#
_cell.length_a   1.000
_cell.length_b   1.000
_cell.length_c   1.000
_cell.angle_alpha   90.00
_cell.angle_beta   90.00
_cell.angle_gamma   90.00
#
_symmetry.space_group_name_H-M   'P 1'
#
loop_
_entity.id
_entity.type
_entity.pdbx_description
1 polymer ?
#
loop_
_entity_poly.entity_id
_entity_poly.type
_entity_poly.pdbx_seq_one_letter_code
_entity_poly.pdbx_strand_id
1 'polypeptide(L)' 'MVGMGRNMQIVRAGVPSGCLSIPCRYIHSPVSLLSLADFENTVRLMREALRRLQREDIMG' A
#
# COMPACT_ATOMS: atom_id res chain seq x y z
N MET A 1 4.00 9.07 -5.70
CA MET A 1 3.67 9.07 -4.27
C MET A 1 4.81 8.46 -3.43
N VAL A 2 6.06 8.92 -3.61
CA VAL A 2 7.23 8.43 -2.85
C VAL A 2 7.62 9.56 -1.90
N GLY A 3 7.20 9.49 -0.64
CA GLY A 3 7.52 10.51 0.37
C GLY A 3 6.53 10.55 1.54
N MET A 4 5.23 10.54 1.25
CA MET A 4 4.18 10.62 2.29
C MET A 4 4.20 9.42 3.24
N GLY A 5 4.38 8.20 2.72
CA GLY A 5 4.54 6.98 3.55
C GLY A 5 5.76 6.99 4.46
N ARG A 6 6.82 7.74 4.11
CA ARG A 6 8.02 7.88 4.94
C ARG A 6 7.79 8.82 6.12
N ASN A 7 7.02 9.88 5.91
CA ASN A 7 6.72 10.80 7.00
C ASN A 7 5.75 10.17 8.01
N MET A 8 4.79 9.35 7.56
CA MET A 8 3.82 8.71 8.45
C MET A 8 4.45 7.70 9.43
N GLN A 9 5.51 6.99 9.03
CA GLN A 9 6.14 6.00 9.91
C GLN A 9 7.02 6.63 11.02
N ILE A 10 7.48 7.88 10.84
CA ILE A 10 8.42 8.55 11.76
C ILE A 10 7.78 9.65 12.63
N VAL A 11 6.52 10.01 12.39
CA VAL A 11 5.84 11.04 13.19
C VAL A 11 5.44 10.50 14.57
N ARG A 12 5.57 11.35 15.61
CA ARG A 12 5.29 11.03 17.02
C ARG A 12 6.13 9.83 17.50
N ALA A 13 5.50 8.82 18.11
CA ALA A 13 6.16 7.58 18.51
C ALA A 13 6.36 6.60 17.34
N GLY A 14 6.06 7.03 16.11
CA GLY A 14 5.98 6.18 14.93
C GLY A 14 4.62 5.48 14.83
N VAL A 15 4.18 5.25 13.59
CA VAL A 15 3.00 4.44 13.29
C VAL A 15 3.43 3.38 12.28
N PRO A 16 3.29 2.07 12.57
CA PRO A 16 3.55 1.03 11.60
C PRO A 16 2.80 1.31 10.29
N SER A 17 3.56 1.63 9.24
CA SER A 17 3.00 2.13 7.98
C SER A 17 3.69 1.42 6.82
N GLY A 18 2.90 0.83 5.92
CA GLY A 18 3.35 0.23 4.67
C GLY A 18 2.73 0.95 3.47
N CYS A 19 3.39 0.88 2.32
CA CYS A 19 2.83 1.36 1.05
C CYS A 19 2.64 0.17 0.11
N LEU A 20 1.42 0.00 -0.39
CA LEU A 20 1.10 -0.92 -1.49
C LEU A 20 0.61 -0.07 -2.67
N SER A 21 1.15 -0.30 -3.86
CA SER A 21 0.79 0.44 -5.06
C SER A 21 0.76 -0.49 -6.27
N ILE A 22 -0.13 -0.18 -7.21
CA ILE A 22 -0.29 -0.91 -8.46
C ILE A 22 0.57 -0.23 -9.52
N PRO A 23 1.34 -0.96 -10.35
CA PRO A 23 2.04 -0.39 -11.48
C PRO A 23 1.06 0.27 -12.46
N CYS A 24 1.22 1.59 -12.64
CA CYS A 24 0.38 2.39 -13.53
C CYS A 24 1.26 3.28 -14.41
N ARG A 25 0.82 3.53 -15.65
CA ARG A 25 1.41 4.51 -16.57
C ARG A 25 0.55 5.77 -16.62
N TYR A 26 1.20 6.92 -16.79
CA TYR A 26 0.55 8.22 -16.96
C TYR A 26 -0.32 8.67 -15.75
N ILE A 27 0.12 8.35 -14.53
CA ILE A 27 -0.61 8.63 -13.27
C ILE A 27 -0.85 10.12 -12.95
N HIS A 28 -0.28 11.03 -13.74
CA HIS A 28 -0.48 12.48 -13.63
C HIS A 28 -1.04 13.08 -14.93
N SER A 29 -1.62 12.26 -15.79
CA SER A 29 -2.28 12.67 -17.03
C SER A 29 -3.80 12.51 -16.90
N PRO A 30 -4.61 13.16 -17.77
CA PRO A 30 -6.08 13.03 -17.72
C PRO A 30 -6.60 11.60 -17.85
N VAL A 31 -5.79 10.70 -18.43
CA VAL A 31 -6.05 9.26 -18.51
C VAL A 31 -4.82 8.53 -17.97
N SER A 32 -5.05 7.52 -17.13
CA SER A 32 -4.03 6.61 -16.60
C SER A 32 -4.32 5.17 -17.04
N LEU A 33 -3.27 4.38 -17.22
CA LEU A 33 -3.37 3.00 -17.67
C LEU A 33 -2.74 2.06 -16.64
N LEU A 34 -3.39 0.91 -16.42
CA LEU A 34 -2.91 -0.15 -15.55
C LEU A 34 -3.25 -1.53 -16.13
N SER A 35 -2.57 -2.56 -15.64
CA SER A 35 -2.90 -3.95 -15.97
C SER A 35 -4.02 -4.45 -15.06
N LEU A 36 -5.08 -5.01 -15.64
CA LEU A 36 -6.19 -5.58 -14.87
C LEU A 36 -5.72 -6.75 -13.99
N ALA A 37 -4.78 -7.56 -14.48
CA ALA A 37 -4.19 -8.64 -13.70
C ALA A 37 -3.45 -8.13 -12.46
N ASP A 38 -2.72 -7.02 -12.56
CA ASP A 38 -2.01 -6.43 -11.42
C ASP A 38 -3.00 -5.86 -10.40
N PHE A 39 -4.11 -5.28 -10.87
CA PHE A 39 -5.20 -4.85 -9.99
C PHE A 39 -5.79 -6.03 -9.21
N GLU A 40 -6.17 -7.11 -9.89
CA GLU A 40 -6.75 -8.29 -9.24
C GLU A 40 -5.78 -8.93 -8.24
N ASN A 41 -4.51 -9.06 -8.61
CA ASN A 41 -3.48 -9.61 -7.72
C ASN A 41 -3.24 -8.72 -6.50
N THR A 42 -3.30 -7.40 -6.66
CA THR A 42 -3.15 -6.45 -5.54
C THR A 42 -4.32 -6.55 -4.57
N VAL A 43 -5.56 -6.71 -5.07
CA VAL A 43 -6.73 -6.96 -4.22
C VAL A 43 -6.58 -8.27 -3.46
N ARG A 44 -6.15 -9.35 -4.13
CA ARG A 44 -5.90 -10.65 -3.48
C ARG A 44 -4.83 -10.53 -2.40
N LEU A 45 -3.71 -9.87 -2.70
CA LEU A 45 -2.62 -9.63 -1.76
C LEU A 45 -3.11 -8.86 -0.52
N MET A 46 -3.79 -7.73 -0.72
CA MET A 46 -4.27 -6.91 0.39
C MET A 46 -5.26 -7.67 1.27
N ARG A 47 -6.16 -8.45 0.67
CA ARG A 47 -7.11 -9.27 1.42
C ARG A 47 -6.43 -10.32 2.27
N GLU A 48 -5.47 -11.07 1.72
CA GLU A 48 -4.75 -12.09 2.49
C GLU A 48 -3.80 -11.47 3.53
N ALA A 49 -3.22 -10.30 3.26
CA ALA A 49 -2.44 -9.56 4.25
C ALA A 49 -3.29 -9.17 5.46
N LEU A 50 -4.48 -8.58 5.23
CA LEU A 50 -5.40 -8.20 6.31
C LEU A 50 -5.92 -9.40 7.11
N ARG A 51 -6.11 -10.56 6.47
CA ARG A 51 -6.50 -11.79 7.17
C ARG A 51 -5.41 -12.33 8.08
N ARG A 52 -4.15 -12.10 7.72
CA ARG A 52 -2.99 -12.60 8.47
C ARG A 52 -2.55 -11.65 9.58
N LEU A 53 -2.61 -10.34 9.35
CA LEU A 53 -2.22 -9.33 10.34
C LEU A 53 -3.02 -9.46 11.63
N GLN A 54 -2.38 -9.94 12.69
CA GLN A 54 -2.94 -9.99 14.04
C GLN A 54 -2.46 -8.78 14.86
N ARG A 55 -3.11 -8.54 16.02
CA ARG A 55 -2.74 -7.43 16.91
C ARG A 55 -1.30 -7.58 17.43
N GLU A 56 -0.85 -8.81 17.62
CA GLU A 56 0.50 -9.14 18.06
C GLU A 56 1.55 -8.73 17.02
N ASP A 57 1.23 -8.80 15.72
CA ASP A 57 2.15 -8.38 14.65
C ASP A 57 2.36 -6.85 14.60
N ILE A 58 1.46 -6.07 15.21
CA ILE A 58 1.45 -4.60 15.19
C ILE A 58 1.95 -3.99 16.50
N MET A 59 1.78 -4.70 17.61
CA MET A 59 2.08 -4.25 18.97
C MET A 59 3.22 -5.03 19.65
N GLY A 60 3.73 -6.07 18.98
CA GLY A 60 4.88 -6.86 19.40
C GLY A 60 6.21 -6.20 19.11
#